data_AF-A0A4U0ZPE9-F1
#
_entry.id   AF-A0A4U0ZPE9-F1
#
_cell.length_a   1.000
_cell.length_b   1.000
_cell.length_c   1.000
_cell.angle_alpha   90.00
_cell.angle_beta   90.00
_cell.angle_gamma   90.00
#
_symmetry.space_group_name_H-M   'P 1'
#
loop_
_entity.id
_entity.type
_entity.pdbx_description
1 polymer ?
#
loop_
_entity_poly.entity_id
_entity_poly.type
_entity_poly.pdbx_seq_one_letter_code
_entity_poly.pdbx_strand_id
1 'polypeptide(L)' 'YKGDTITADRRMYLHFYYSPDRALEDEKAFNNRMVVWQNELESGQRHPDHEKHYAKYFTVKSTPVRGVKVVANEEAMAEA' A
#
# COMPACT_ATOMS: atom_id res chain seq x y z
N TYR A 1 -10.01 -51.89 -1.47
CA TYR A 1 -9.69 -50.60 -2.13
C TYR A 1 -8.74 -49.87 -1.21
N LYS A 2 -7.46 -49.80 -1.56
CA LYS A 2 -6.38 -49.47 -0.62
C LYS A 2 -6.05 -47.98 -0.77
N GLY A 3 -6.33 -47.20 0.28
CA GLY A 3 -6.04 -45.76 0.34
C GLY A 3 -4.56 -45.49 0.57
N ASP A 4 -3.70 -46.06 -0.27
CA ASP A 4 -2.26 -45.88 -0.16
C ASP A 4 -1.88 -44.50 -0.72
N THR A 5 -1.60 -43.55 0.18
CA THR A 5 -1.05 -42.24 -0.15
C THR A 5 0.42 -42.38 -0.52
N ILE A 6 0.76 -42.12 -1.79
CA ILE A 6 2.14 -42.17 -2.27
C ILE A 6 2.84 -40.87 -1.91
N THR A 7 3.74 -40.90 -0.93
CA THR A 7 4.65 -39.80 -0.59
C THR A 7 5.91 -39.91 -1.43
N ALA A 8 6.03 -39.09 -2.47
CA ALA A 8 7.24 -38.98 -3.28
C ALA A 8 7.66 -37.51 -3.38
N ASP A 9 8.95 -37.26 -3.29
CA ASP A 9 9.51 -35.91 -3.46
C ASP A 9 9.36 -35.49 -4.94
N ARG A 10 8.55 -34.46 -5.19
CA ARG A 10 8.26 -33.95 -6.54
C ARG A 10 8.55 -32.46 -6.54
N ARG A 11 9.38 -32.01 -7.49
CA ARG A 11 9.63 -30.60 -7.71
C ARG A 11 8.46 -29.99 -8.46
N MET A 12 7.83 -28.97 -7.86
CA MET A 12 6.90 -28.08 -8.56
C MET A 12 7.66 -26.85 -9.03
N TYR A 13 7.47 -26.49 -10.30
CA TYR A 13 8.01 -25.27 -10.88
C TYR A 13 6.87 -24.26 -11.04
N LEU A 14 7.00 -23.11 -10.38
CA LEU A 14 6.07 -21.99 -10.49
C LEU A 14 6.67 -20.94 -11.43
N HIS A 15 6.06 -20.74 -12.58
CA HIS A 15 6.46 -19.67 -13.51
C HIS A 15 5.75 -18.37 -13.11
N PHE A 16 6.49 -17.50 -12.42
CA PHE A 16 6.07 -16.11 -12.21
C PHE A 16 6.35 -15.31 -13.48
N TYR A 17 5.30 -14.85 -14.15
CA TYR A 17 5.43 -13.89 -15.23
C TYR A 17 5.50 -12.47 -14.64
N TYR A 18 6.66 -11.84 -14.74
CA TYR A 18 6.81 -10.42 -14.42
C TYR A 18 6.36 -9.59 -15.63
N SER A 19 5.26 -8.86 -15.49
CA SER A 19 4.81 -7.89 -16.50
C SER A 19 5.33 -6.51 -16.10
N PRO A 20 6.26 -5.91 -16.87
CA PRO A 20 6.79 -4.59 -16.56
C PRO A 20 5.72 -3.50 -16.67
N ASP A 21 4.74 -3.67 -17.58
CA ASP A 21 3.62 -2.75 -17.73
C ASP A 21 2.75 -2.73 -16.47
N ARG A 22 2.48 -3.91 -15.91
CA ARG A 22 1.72 -4.01 -14.66
C ARG A 22 2.45 -3.37 -13.49
N ALA A 23 3.76 -3.54 -13.40
CA ALA A 23 4.56 -2.89 -12.35
C ALA A 23 4.48 -1.35 -12.45
N LEU A 24 4.56 -0.82 -13.68
CA LEU A 24 4.42 0.62 -13.93
C LEU A 24 3.01 1.13 -13.61
N GLU A 25 1.98 0.35 -13.94
CA GLU A 25 0.59 0.68 -13.60
C GLU A 25 0.36 0.69 -12.09
N ASP A 26 0.90 -0.30 -11.38
CA ASP A 26 0.81 -0.40 -9.92
C ASP A 26 1.52 0.77 -9.23
N GLU A 27 2.70 1.18 -9.72
CA GLU A 27 3.43 2.36 -9.24
C GLU A 27 2.62 3.65 -9.45
N LYS A 28 2.06 3.83 -10.65
CA LYS A 28 1.20 5.00 -10.95
C LYS A 28 -0.05 5.01 -10.08
N ALA A 29 -0.71 3.87 -9.91
CA ALA A 29 -1.90 3.73 -9.07
C ALA A 29 -1.57 4.04 -7.61
N PHE A 30 -0.40 3.62 -7.12
CA PHE A 30 0.07 3.93 -5.78
C PHE A 30 0.32 5.42 -5.58
N ASN A 31 1.04 6.07 -6.50
CA ASN A 31 1.29 7.52 -6.46
C ASN A 31 -0.01 8.33 -6.48
N ASN A 32 -0.97 7.93 -7.31
CA ASN A 32 -2.29 8.58 -7.35
C ASN A 32 -3.03 8.45 -6.01
N ARG A 33 -2.97 7.27 -5.37
CA ARG A 33 -3.57 7.08 -4.03
C ARG A 33 -2.93 7.98 -2.98
N MET A 34 -1.61 8.19 -3.03
CA MET A 34 -0.93 9.10 -2.11
C MET A 34 -1.45 10.54 -2.21
N VAL A 35 -1.63 11.02 -3.43
CA VAL A 35 -2.17 12.37 -3.67
C VAL A 35 -3.60 12.48 -3.13
N VAL A 36 -4.44 11.46 -3.35
CA VAL A 36 -5.81 11.42 -2.82
C VAL A 36 -5.80 11.47 -1.29
N TRP A 37 -5.01 10.63 -0.64
CA TRP A 37 -4.92 10.59 0.82
C TRP A 37 -4.38 11.89 1.42
N GLN A 38 -3.39 12.51 0.78
CA GLN A 38 -2.89 13.80 1.21
C GLN A 38 -3.99 14.87 1.15
N ASN A 39 -4.75 14.93 0.05
CA ASN A 39 -5.86 15.87 -0.10
C ASN A 39 -6.98 15.63 0.91
N GLU A 40 -7.32 14.37 1.20
CA GLU A 40 -8.29 14.01 2.25
C GLU A 40 -7.84 14.52 3.63
N LEU A 41 -6.55 14.36 3.95
CA LEU A 41 -5.98 14.82 5.22
C LEU A 41 -5.91 16.35 5.32
N GLU A 42 -5.58 17.04 4.22
CA GLU A 42 -5.51 18.51 4.16
C GLU A 42 -6.89 19.16 4.17
N SER A 43 -7.88 18.56 3.50
CA SER A 43 -9.27 19.03 3.49
C SER A 43 -10.05 18.65 4.76
N GLY A 44 -9.50 17.76 5.59
CA GLY A 44 -10.15 17.24 6.79
C GLY A 44 -11.22 16.18 6.52
N GLN A 45 -11.37 15.73 5.27
CA GLN A 45 -12.32 14.68 4.86
C GLN A 45 -11.69 13.30 5.00
N ARG A 46 -11.49 12.85 6.24
CA ARG A 46 -10.86 11.55 6.51
C ARG A 46 -11.82 10.40 6.27
N HIS A 47 -11.33 9.34 5.64
CA HIS A 47 -12.08 8.10 5.44
C HIS A 47 -11.61 7.00 6.40
N PRO A 48 -12.51 6.28 7.09
CA PRO A 48 -12.13 5.22 8.05
C PRO A 48 -11.25 4.13 7.43
N ASP A 49 -11.52 3.77 6.17
CA ASP A 49 -10.75 2.74 5.46
C ASP A 49 -9.30 3.17 5.17
N HIS A 50 -9.03 4.47 5.14
CA HIS A 50 -7.72 5.02 4.81
C HIS A 50 -6.87 5.32 6.05
N GLU A 51 -7.41 5.19 7.27
CA GLU A 51 -6.70 5.51 8.52
C GLU A 51 -5.39 4.73 8.69
N LYS A 52 -5.36 3.46 8.28
CA LYS A 52 -4.13 2.64 8.28
C LYS A 52 -3.05 3.21 7.37
N HIS A 53 -3.46 3.74 6.21
CA HIS A 53 -2.56 4.34 5.24
C HIS A 53 -2.08 5.71 5.69
N TYR A 54 -2.96 6.52 6.27
CA TYR A 54 -2.59 7.79 6.89
C TYR A 54 -1.50 7.57 7.95
N ALA A 55 -1.71 6.62 8.87
CA ALA A 55 -0.75 6.34 9.94
C ALA A 55 0.60 5.83 9.43
N LYS A 56 0.62 5.10 8.30
CA LYS A 56 1.84 4.56 7.70
C LYS A 56 2.63 5.60 6.93
N TYR A 57 1.95 6.39 6.10
CA TYR A 57 2.60 7.24 5.10
C TYR A 57 2.62 8.72 5.47
N PHE A 58 1.84 9.15 6.46
CA PHE A 58 1.69 10.56 6.79
C PHE A 58 1.80 10.83 8.29
N THR A 59 2.48 11.92 8.64
CA THR A 59 2.48 12.48 9.99
C THR A 59 1.58 13.71 10.01
N VAL A 60 0.44 13.59 10.67
CA VAL A 60 -0.54 14.66 10.76
C VAL A 60 -0.41 15.40 12.09
N LYS A 61 -0.10 16.70 12.03
CA LYS A 61 -0.01 17.58 13.20
C LYS A 61 -1.16 18.57 13.17
N SER A 62 -2.11 18.43 14.10
CA SER A 62 -3.18 19.41 14.29
C SER A 62 -2.72 20.50 15.24
N THR A 63 -2.80 21.76 14.79
CA THR A 63 -2.51 22.91 15.64
C THR A 63 -3.75 23.79 15.75
N PRO A 64 -4.15 24.24 16.97
CA PRO A 64 -5.40 25.00 17.15
C PRO A 64 -5.48 26.29 16.32
N VAL A 65 -4.33 26.89 15.99
CA VAL A 65 -4.25 28.21 15.34
C VAL A 65 -3.93 28.11 13.84
N ARG A 66 -3.15 27.11 13.39
CA ARG A 66 -2.70 26.99 11.99
C ARG A 66 -3.39 25.86 11.23
N GLY A 67 -4.33 25.15 11.85
CA GLY A 67 -5.04 24.03 11.25
C GLY A 67 -4.20 22.76 11.22
N VAL A 68 -4.56 21.86 10.28
CA VAL A 68 -3.95 20.55 10.10
C VAL A 68 -2.76 20.68 9.16
N LYS A 69 -1.57 20.31 9.64
CA LYS A 69 -0.38 20.15 8.80
C LYS A 69 -0.12 18.68 8.55
N VAL A 70 -0.09 18.29 7.29
CA VAL A 70 0.23 16.94 6.83
C VAL A 70 1.68 16.93 6.36
N VAL A 71 2.47 15.96 6.84
CA VAL A 71 3.86 15.76 6.40
C VAL A 71 3.98 14.34 5.88
N ALA A 72 4.41 14.18 4.63
CA ALA A 72 4.66 12.88 4.02
C ALA A 72 5.89 12.21 4.64
N ASN A 73 5.80 10.91 4.88
CA ASN A 73 6.93 10.07 5.26
C ASN A 73 7.52 9.44 3.98
N GLU A 74 8.44 10.17 3.36
CA GLU A 74 9.08 9.78 2.10
C GLU A 74 9.80 8.42 2.20
N GLU A 75 10.40 8.11 3.36
CA GLU A 75 11.07 6.82 3.59
C GLU A 75 10.07 5.66 3.52
N ALA A 76 8.93 5.79 4.22
CA ALA A 76 7.90 4.76 4.21
C ALA A 76 7.22 4.63 2.83
N MET A 77 7.16 5.71 2.05
CA MET A 77 6.63 5.69 0.69
C MET A 77 7.58 5.01 -0.30
N ALA A 78 8.90 5.18 -0.12
CA ALA A 78 9.91 4.56 -0.99
C ALA A 78 10.10 3.05 -0.73
N GLU A 79 9.79 2.57 0.48
CA GLU A 79 9.88 1.14 0.84
C GLU A 79 8.63 0.32 0.44
N ALA A 80 7.55 0.99 0.02
CA ALA A 80 6.25 0.37 -0.26
C ALA A 80 6.12 -0.11 -1.72
#